data_AF-A0A946M704-F1
#
_entry.id   AF-A0A946M704-F1
#
_cell.length_a   1.000
_cell.length_b   1.000
_cell.length_c   1.000
_cell.angle_alpha   90.00
_cell.angle_beta   90.00
_cell.angle_gamma   90.00
#
_symmetry.space_group_name_H-M   'P 1'
#
loop_
_entity.id
_entity.type
_entity.pdbx_description
1 polymer ?
#
loop_
_entity_poly.entity_id
_entity_poly.type
_entity_poly.pdbx_seq_one_letter_code
_entity_poly.pdbx_strand_id
1 'polypeptide(L)'
;EILNDLPLSVTTPEINIPFSGNNHFTFMRLFAKLTKFDDASVIDIDGLKIIYPDGWALIRCSNTSSSLVLRFEADSKSNLDRIQSIIKMNMLVIDKSIKIPF
;
A
#
# COMPACT_ATOMS: atom_id res chain seq x y z
N GLU A 1 3.20 -33.69 0.34
CA GLU A 1 3.22 -32.23 0.51
C GLU A 1 2.71 -31.57 -0.75
N ILE A 2 1.60 -30.84 -0.69
CA ILE A 2 0.96 -30.19 -1.84
C ILE A 2 1.00 -28.68 -1.57
N LEU A 3 2.20 -28.08 -1.71
CA LEU A 3 2.41 -26.63 -1.61
C LEU A 3 3.21 -26.06 -2.80
N ASN A 4 3.64 -26.89 -3.75
CA ASN A 4 4.54 -26.50 -4.84
C ASN A 4 3.84 -25.93 -6.10
N ASP A 5 2.51 -25.97 -6.16
CA ASP A 5 1.74 -25.54 -7.36
C ASP A 5 1.11 -24.14 -7.22
N LEU A 6 1.37 -23.42 -6.13
CA LEU A 6 0.95 -22.02 -6.02
C LEU A 6 1.96 -21.15 -6.77
N PRO A 7 1.51 -20.22 -7.64
CA PRO A 7 2.41 -19.29 -8.30
C PRO A 7 3.25 -18.55 -7.25
N LEU A 8 4.57 -18.60 -7.42
CA LEU A 8 5.50 -17.90 -6.55
C LEU A 8 5.29 -16.40 -6.72
N SER A 9 4.66 -15.76 -5.73
CA SER A 9 4.55 -14.31 -5.67
C SER A 9 5.66 -13.70 -4.81
N VAL A 10 6.13 -12.52 -5.20
CA VAL A 10 7.05 -11.70 -4.41
C VAL A 10 6.21 -10.85 -3.48
N THR A 11 6.47 -10.94 -2.17
CA THR A 11 5.73 -10.18 -1.15
C THR A 11 6.67 -9.35 -0.30
N THR A 12 6.14 -8.28 0.29
CA THR A 12 6.84 -7.58 1.38
C THR A 12 6.40 -8.12 2.74
N PRO A 13 7.26 -8.01 3.76
CA PRO A 13 6.80 -7.95 5.14
C PRO A 13 5.80 -6.82 5.35
N GLU A 14 5.16 -6.80 6.52
CA GLU A 14 4.35 -5.66 6.92
C GLU A 14 5.23 -4.41 7.05
N ILE A 15 4.81 -3.33 6.41
CA ILE A 15 5.49 -2.03 6.44
C ILE A 15 4.68 -1.09 7.31
N ASN A 16 5.33 -0.48 8.30
CA ASN A 16 4.72 0.48 9.20
C ASN A 16 5.26 1.89 8.94
N ILE A 17 4.35 2.85 8.72
CA ILE A 17 4.70 4.28 8.60
C ILE A 17 4.08 5.01 9.80
N PRO A 18 4.90 5.45 10.78
CA PRO A 18 4.42 6.12 11.96
C PRO A 18 3.99 7.56 11.66
N PHE A 19 2.97 8.03 12.38
CA PHE A 19 2.48 9.40 12.35
C PHE A 19 2.48 9.99 13.77
N SER A 20 2.58 11.32 13.85
CA SER A 20 2.33 12.05 15.09
C SER A 20 0.83 12.16 15.37
N GLY A 21 0.43 12.02 16.65
CA GLY A 21 -0.96 12.19 17.07
C GLY A 21 -1.88 11.18 16.37
N ASN A 22 -2.96 11.64 15.73
CA ASN A 22 -3.88 10.80 14.94
C ASN A 22 -3.91 11.20 13.45
N ASN A 23 -2.81 11.79 12.96
CA ASN A 23 -2.75 12.35 11.61
C ASN A 23 -2.84 11.30 10.49
N HIS A 24 -2.59 10.03 10.80
CA HIS A 24 -2.70 8.92 9.84
C HIS A 24 -4.12 8.77 9.28
N PHE A 25 -5.18 9.05 10.06
CA PHE A 25 -6.56 9.05 9.54
C PHE A 25 -6.81 10.17 8.53
N THR A 26 -6.32 11.39 8.83
CA THR A 26 -6.43 12.53 7.92
C THR A 26 -5.66 12.27 6.64
N PHE A 27 -4.43 11.75 6.75
CA PHE A 27 -3.63 11.34 5.61
C PHE A 27 -4.37 10.31 4.76
N MET A 28 -4.90 9.25 5.37
CA MET A 28 -5.60 8.17 4.66
C MET A 28 -6.84 8.69 3.92
N ARG A 29 -7.62 9.58 4.54
CA ARG A 29 -8.78 10.21 3.90
C ARG A 29 -8.39 11.06 2.69
N LEU A 30 -7.31 11.83 2.79
CA LEU A 30 -6.81 12.63 1.67
C LEU A 30 -6.25 11.75 0.56
N PHE A 31 -5.50 10.71 0.93
CA PHE A 31 -4.96 9.72 -0.01
C PHE A 31 -6.09 9.04 -0.79
N ALA A 32 -7.13 8.52 -0.13
CA ALA A 32 -8.29 7.92 -0.80
C ALA A 32 -9.02 8.89 -1.75
N LYS A 33 -9.10 10.17 -1.37
CA LYS A 33 -9.82 11.18 -2.15
C LYS A 33 -9.04 11.69 -3.37
N LEU A 34 -7.72 11.81 -3.25
CA LEU A 34 -6.88 12.51 -4.22
C LEU A 34 -6.11 11.57 -5.15
N THR A 35 -5.99 10.30 -4.80
CA THR A 35 -5.27 9.33 -5.62
C THR A 35 -6.20 8.68 -6.64
N LYS A 36 -5.64 8.41 -7.82
CA LYS A 36 -6.28 7.62 -8.88
C LYS A 36 -5.28 6.57 -9.32
N PHE A 37 -5.79 5.36 -9.53
CA PHE A 37 -4.98 4.23 -9.94
C PHE A 37 -5.53 3.73 -11.27
N ASP A 38 -4.81 4.04 -12.34
CA ASP A 38 -5.13 3.55 -13.68
C ASP A 38 -4.91 2.03 -13.73
N ASP A 39 -5.74 1.34 -14.51
CA ASP A 39 -5.71 -0.12 -14.68
C ASP A 39 -5.77 -0.93 -13.36
N ALA A 40 -6.39 -0.35 -12.33
CA ALA A 40 -6.54 -0.99 -11.02
C ALA A 40 -7.98 -0.99 -10.52
N SER A 41 -8.34 -2.05 -9.80
CA SER A 41 -9.55 -2.09 -8.98
C SER A 41 -9.22 -1.67 -7.55
N VAL A 42 -10.05 -0.80 -6.97
CA VAL A 42 -9.85 -0.31 -5.59
C VAL A 42 -10.97 -0.83 -4.70
N ILE A 43 -10.61 -1.40 -3.54
CA ILE A 43 -11.52 -1.83 -2.48
C ILE A 43 -11.21 -1.00 -1.23
N ASP A 44 -12.23 -0.37 -0.65
CA ASP A 44 -12.10 0.66 0.40
C ASP A 44 -12.76 0.28 1.75
N ILE A 45 -12.87 -1.02 2.04
CA ILE A 45 -13.57 -1.54 3.25
C ILE A 45 -12.73 -1.39 4.53
N ASP A 46 -11.45 -1.78 4.49
CA ASP A 46 -10.50 -1.66 5.61
C ASP A 46 -9.16 -1.08 5.11
N GLY A 47 -9.15 0.25 4.97
CA GLY A 47 -8.10 0.97 4.24
C GLY A 47 -8.38 0.98 2.74
N LEU A 48 -7.32 0.96 1.92
CA LEU A 48 -7.39 0.83 0.48
C LEU A 48 -6.59 -0.38 0.05
N LYS A 49 -7.25 -1.31 -0.62
CA LYS A 49 -6.62 -2.37 -1.38
C LYS A 49 -6.70 -2.02 -2.86
N ILE A 50 -5.55 -1.75 -3.47
CA ILE A 50 -5.39 -1.45 -4.89
C ILE A 50 -4.91 -2.72 -5.57
N ILE A 51 -5.70 -3.22 -6.52
CA ILE A 51 -5.47 -4.50 -7.20
C ILE A 51 -5.18 -4.22 -8.67
N TYR A 52 -3.97 -4.54 -9.11
CA TYR A 52 -3.53 -4.55 -10.49
C TYR A 52 -3.58 -6.00 -11.04
N PRO A 53 -3.52 -6.20 -12.37
CA PRO A 53 -3.47 -7.53 -12.96
C PRO A 53 -2.27 -8.39 -12.51
N ASP A 54 -1.17 -7.74 -12.13
CA ASP A 54 0.14 -8.33 -11.83
C ASP A 54 0.54 -8.22 -10.34
N GLY A 55 -0.35 -7.70 -9.48
CA GLY A 55 -0.07 -7.54 -8.06
C GLY A 55 -1.07 -6.64 -7.33
N TRP A 56 -0.82 -6.38 -6.05
CA TRP A 56 -1.67 -5.52 -5.23
C TRP A 56 -0.89 -4.77 -4.14
N ALA A 57 -1.47 -3.67 -3.68
CA ALA A 57 -1.04 -2.91 -2.52
C ALA A 57 -2.19 -2.78 -1.52
N LEU A 58 -1.92 -2.99 -0.24
CA LEU A 58 -2.82 -2.66 0.86
C LEU A 58 -2.22 -1.49 1.63
N ILE A 59 -3.02 -0.45 1.91
CA ILE A 59 -2.69 0.64 2.82
C ILE A 59 -3.86 0.83 3.77
N ARG A 60 -3.66 0.67 5.08
CA ARG A 60 -4.72 0.89 6.08
C ARG A 60 -4.20 1.65 7.28
N CYS A 61 -5.12 2.28 8.01
CA CYS A 61 -4.82 2.82 9.33
C CYS A 61 -4.69 1.67 10.34
N SER A 62 -3.71 1.76 11.25
CA SER A 62 -3.71 0.90 12.42
C SER A 62 -4.80 1.35 13.39
N ASN A 63 -5.51 0.39 14.00
CA ASN A 63 -6.55 0.68 14.99
C ASN A 63 -5.98 0.94 16.40
N THR A 64 -4.76 0.47 16.66
CA THR A 64 -4.14 0.48 18.01
C THR A 64 -2.92 1.38 18.10
N SER A 65 -2.38 1.84 16.97
CA SER A 65 -1.20 2.70 16.89
C SER A 65 -1.40 3.83 15.90
N SER A 66 -0.69 4.95 16.09
CA SER A 66 -0.67 6.01 15.09
C SER A 66 0.26 5.68 13.94
N SER A 67 -0.17 4.77 13.09
CA SER A 67 0.59 4.37 11.91
C SER A 67 -0.32 3.97 10.75
N LEU A 68 0.23 4.06 9.55
CA LEU A 68 -0.27 3.31 8.41
C LEU A 68 0.45 1.96 8.35
N VAL A 69 -0.32 0.93 8.00
CA VAL A 69 0.15 -0.43 7.76
C VAL A 69 0.01 -0.71 6.27
N LEU A 70 1.12 -1.12 5.65
CA LEU A 70 1.20 -1.38 4.21
C LEU A 70 1.72 -2.79 3.95
N ARG A 71 1.23 -3.39 2.85
CA ARG A 71 1.74 -4.65 2.32
C ARG A 71 1.61 -4.68 0.81
N PHE A 72 2.59 -5.27 0.14
CA PHE A 72 2.64 -5.39 -1.31
C PHE A 72 2.86 -6.85 -1.70
N GLU A 73 2.30 -7.22 -2.84
CA GLU A 73 2.52 -8.50 -3.48
C GLU A 73 2.47 -8.33 -5.00
N ALA A 74 3.31 -9.04 -5.72
CA ALA A 74 3.29 -9.08 -7.18
C ALA A 74 3.83 -10.42 -7.70
N ASP A 75 3.58 -10.73 -8.97
CA ASP A 75 4.12 -11.91 -9.64
C ASP A 75 5.64 -11.87 -9.86
N SER A 76 6.25 -10.69 -9.76
CA SER A 76 7.67 -10.45 -10.03
C SER A 76 8.20 -9.26 -9.23
N LYS A 77 9.52 -9.22 -9.05
CA LYS A 77 10.18 -8.11 -8.34
C LYS A 77 9.99 -6.77 -9.07
N SER A 78 10.03 -6.76 -10.40
CA SER A 78 9.80 -5.55 -11.20
C SER A 78 8.38 -4.99 -11.00
N ASN A 79 7.37 -5.85 -10.95
CA ASN A 79 5.99 -5.42 -10.75
C ASN A 79 5.76 -4.95 -9.30
N LEU A 80 6.39 -5.60 -8.32
CA LEU A 80 6.40 -5.12 -6.94
C LEU A 80 6.99 -3.71 -6.84
N ASP A 81 8.15 -3.48 -7.45
CA ASP A 81 8.85 -2.19 -7.42
C ASP A 81 8.04 -1.09 -8.13
N ARG A 82 7.37 -1.44 -9.23
CA ARG A 82 6.42 -0.56 -9.93
C ARG A 82 5.26 -0.16 -9.02
N ILE A 83 4.60 -1.11 -8.38
CA ILE A 83 3.46 -0.85 -7.48
C ILE A 83 3.92 -0.01 -6.28
N GLN A 84 5.05 -0.37 -5.66
CA GLN A 84 5.65 0.42 -4.57
C GLN A 84 5.94 1.86 -4.99
N SER A 85 6.49 2.06 -6.19
CA SER A 85 6.77 3.40 -6.74
C SER A 85 5.50 4.21 -6.96
N ILE A 86 4.43 3.62 -7.51
CA ILE A 86 3.14 4.30 -7.70
C ILE A 86 2.57 4.74 -6.36
N ILE A 87 2.54 3.85 -5.35
CA ILE A 87 2.03 4.19 -4.02
C ILE A 87 2.89 5.29 -3.39
N LYS A 88 4.22 5.17 -3.46
CA LYS A 88 5.15 6.17 -2.93
C LYS A 88 4.93 7.55 -3.54
N MET A 89 4.82 7.64 -4.87
CA MET A 89 4.55 8.92 -5.56
C MET A 89 3.22 9.53 -5.10
N ASN A 90 2.16 8.73 -5.03
CA ASN A 90 0.86 9.18 -4.55
C ASN A 90 0.92 9.66 -3.08
N MET A 91 1.67 8.99 -2.21
CA MET A 91 1.85 9.42 -0.81
C MET A 91 2.57 10.77 -0.71
N LEU A 92 3.60 11.00 -1.55
CA LEU A 92 4.36 12.25 -1.58
C LEU A 92 3.56 13.44 -2.15
N VAL A 93 2.51 13.18 -2.94
CA VAL A 93 1.55 14.23 -3.34
C VAL A 93 0.76 14.74 -2.14
N ILE A 94 0.41 13.85 -1.19
CA ILE A 94 -0.35 14.20 0.02
C ILE A 94 0.54 14.90 1.05
N ASP A 95 1.71 14.33 1.33
CA ASP A 95 2.68 14.85 2.29
C ASP A 95 4.10 14.62 1.77
N LYS A 96 4.79 15.70 1.40
CA LYS A 96 6.18 15.63 0.91
C LYS A 96 7.20 15.31 2.00
N SER A 97 6.82 15.43 3.28
CA SER A 97 7.68 15.21 4.43
C SER A 97 7.56 13.79 5.02
N ILE A 98 6.60 13.00 4.53
CA ILE A 98 6.38 11.63 5.00
C ILE A 98 7.60 10.76 4.72
N LYS A 99 8.01 9.97 5.72
CA LYS A 99 9.12 9.02 5.61
C LYS A 99 8.59 7.67 5.16
N ILE A 100 8.93 7.27 3.94
CA ILE A 100 8.47 6.04 3.30
C ILE A 100 9.61 5.02 3.29
N PRO A 101 9.51 3.88 4.00
CA PRO A 101 10.62 2.93 4.19
C PRO A 101 10.68 1.85 3.07
N PHE A 102 10.28 2.22 1.86
CA PHE A 102 10.36 1.40 0.64
C PHE A 102 10.55 2.27 -0.61
#